data_AF-A0A4Y7J150-F1
#
_entry.id   AF-A0A4Y7J150-F1
#
_cell.length_a   1.000
_cell.length_b   1.000
_cell.length_c   1.000
_cell.angle_alpha   90.00
_cell.angle_beta   90.00
_cell.angle_gamma   90.00
#
_symmetry.space_group_name_H-M   'P 1'
#
loop_
_entity.id
_entity.type
_entity.pdbx_description
1 polymer ?
#
loop_
_entity_poly.entity_id
_entity_poly.type
_entity_poly.pdbx_seq_one_letter_code
_entity_poly.pdbx_strand_id
1 'polypeptide(L)'
;MCRNPRDNLISAWQFVNKRRAALPPSTDKLPPLSLEEAFELFCDGISIFGPFWDHVLGYWKESLEKPHKVLFMKYEDLKNEPLIHLKRLAEFMGCGFTLE
;
A
#
# COMPACT_ATOMS: atom_id res chain seq x y z
N MET A 1 -1.70 -3.39 -5.34
CA MET A 1 -2.37 -2.08 -5.25
C MET A 1 -1.32 -1.04 -4.88
N CYS A 2 -1.27 0.12 -5.53
CA CYS A 2 -0.42 1.24 -5.13
C CYS A 2 -1.26 2.42 -4.64
N ARG A 3 -0.62 3.37 -3.96
CA ARG A 3 -1.22 4.60 -3.44
C ARG A 3 -0.25 5.75 -3.66
N ASN A 4 -0.72 6.99 -3.64
CA ASN A 4 0.17 8.16 -3.59
C ASN A 4 1.23 7.97 -2.47
N PRO A 5 2.54 8.17 -2.77
CA PRO A 5 3.62 7.94 -1.80
C PRO A 5 3.51 8.81 -0.55
N ARG A 6 3.01 10.04 -0.67
CA ARG A 6 2.82 10.94 0.47
C ARG A 6 1.76 10.39 1.42
N ASP A 7 0.62 9.97 0.85
CA ASP A 7 -0.45 9.37 1.65
C ASP A 7 -0.04 8.01 2.24
N ASN A 8 0.77 7.25 1.51
CA ASN A 8 1.33 5.99 2.00
C ASN A 8 2.25 6.21 3.20
N LEU A 9 3.15 7.20 3.12
CA LEU A 9 4.03 7.60 4.23
C LEU A 9 3.21 7.98 5.47
N ILE A 10 2.24 8.88 5.35
CA ILE A 10 1.43 9.32 6.50
C ILE A 10 0.69 8.14 7.13
N SER A 11 0.10 7.28 6.31
CA SER A 11 -0.58 6.08 6.78
C SER A 11 0.37 5.12 7.51
N ALA A 12 1.57 4.88 6.97
CA ALA A 12 2.57 4.00 7.57
C ALA A 12 3.10 4.56 8.89
N TRP A 13 3.41 5.86 8.93
CA TRP A 13 3.86 6.56 10.13
C TRP A 13 2.83 6.46 11.27
N GLN A 14 1.55 6.73 10.98
CA GLN A 14 0.48 6.58 11.97
C GLN A 14 0.34 5.14 12.47
N PHE A 15 0.42 4.17 11.56
CA PHE A 15 0.34 2.76 11.89
C PHE A 15 1.48 2.32 12.81
N VAL A 16 2.73 2.68 12.48
CA VAL A 16 3.91 2.35 13.29
C VAL A 16 3.80 2.95 14.68
N ASN A 17 3.40 4.21 14.81
CA ASN A 17 3.27 4.86 16.11
C ASN A 17 2.14 4.27 16.96
N LYS A 18 0.99 3.93 16.36
CA LYS A 18 -0.07 3.18 17.06
C LYS A 18 0.44 1.83 17.54
N ARG A 19 1.19 1.11 16.71
CA ARG A 19 1.77 -0.19 17.08
C ARG A 19 2.76 -0.05 18.23
N ARG A 20 3.67 0.93 18.19
CA ARG A 20 4.62 1.22 19.28
C ARG A 20 3.91 1.54 20.59
N ALA A 21 2.83 2.34 20.53
CA ALA A 21 2.03 2.68 21.70
C ALA A 21 1.28 1.48 22.31
N ALA A 22 0.86 0.52 21.48
CA ALA A 22 0.14 -0.68 21.89
C ALA A 22 1.05 -1.80 22.44
N LEU A 23 2.37 -1.64 22.39
CA LEU A 23 3.30 -2.66 22.89
C LEU A 23 3.20 -2.82 24.43
N PRO A 24 3.37 -4.05 24.96
CA PRO A 24 3.28 -4.31 26.39
C PRO A 24 4.29 -3.51 27.21
N PRO A 25 4.01 -3.23 28.50
CA PRO A 25 4.95 -2.56 29.39
C PRO A 25 6.27 -3.32 29.60
N SER A 26 6.28 -4.63 29.34
CA SER A 26 7.46 -5.51 29.46
C SER A 26 8.42 -5.43 28.26
N THR A 27 8.04 -4.75 27.19
CA THR A 27 8.92 -4.48 26.05
C THR A 27 9.48 -3.06 26.15
N ASP A 28 10.75 -2.88 25.78
CA ASP A 28 11.34 -1.55 25.64
C ASP A 28 10.49 -0.72 24.67
N LYS A 29 9.65 0.15 25.21
CA LYS A 29 8.76 1.00 24.43
C LYS A 29 9.62 1.97 23.64
N LEU A 30 9.75 1.71 22.34
CA LEU A 30 10.36 2.68 21.44
C LEU A 30 9.53 3.98 21.48
N PRO A 31 10.17 5.16 21.57
CA PRO A 31 9.46 6.41 21.49
C PRO A 31 8.69 6.53 20.17
N PRO A 32 7.65 7.36 20.09
CA PRO A 32 7.00 7.68 18.82
C PRO A 32 8.04 8.13 17.80
N LEU A 33 7.94 7.60 16.57
CA LEU A 33 8.71 8.06 15.43
C LEU A 33 8.22 9.46 15.07
N SER A 34 9.11 10.45 14.95
CA SER A 34 8.72 11.76 14.42
C SER A 34 8.33 11.65 12.94
N LEU A 35 7.62 12.65 12.42
CA LEU A 35 7.23 12.63 11.01
C LEU A 35 8.45 12.88 10.10
N GLU A 36 9.36 13.74 10.55
CA GLU A 36 10.60 14.09 9.87
C GLU A 36 11.50 12.84 9.74
N GLU A 37 11.72 12.11 10.83
CA GLU A 37 12.48 10.85 10.79
C GLU A 37 11.81 9.81 9.88
N ALA A 38 10.48 9.71 9.94
CA ALA A 38 9.75 8.79 9.07
C ALA A 38 9.87 9.15 7.59
N PHE A 39 9.87 10.45 7.27
CA PHE A 39 10.05 10.96 5.91
C PHE A 39 11.44 10.64 5.37
N GLU A 40 12.50 10.96 6.13
CA GLU A 40 13.89 10.66 5.73
C GLU A 40 14.08 9.15 5.51
N LEU A 41 13.66 8.32 6.48
CA LEU A 41 13.72 6.87 6.35
C LEU A 41 12.97 6.36 5.12
N PHE A 42 11.78 6.90 4.83
CA PHE A 42 11.00 6.50 3.66
C PHE A 42 11.68 6.91 2.34
N CYS A 43 12.26 8.11 2.28
CA CYS A 43 13.03 8.59 1.13
C CYS A 43 14.30 7.77 0.88
N ASP A 44 14.97 7.35 1.94
CA ASP A 44 16.12 6.44 1.91
C ASP A 44 15.73 4.98 1.58
N GLY A 45 14.44 4.70 1.40
CA GLY A 45 13.92 3.37 1.10
C GLY A 45 13.83 2.45 2.33
N ILE A 46 14.15 2.94 3.51
CA ILE A 46 14.09 2.24 4.80
C ILE A 46 12.66 2.34 5.35
N SER A 47 11.77 1.50 4.84
CA SER A 47 10.40 1.40 5.32
C SER A 47 9.98 -0.05 5.44
N ILE A 48 8.84 -0.30 6.10
CA ILE A 48 8.27 -1.64 6.21
C ILE A 48 7.96 -2.13 4.78
N PHE A 49 8.67 -3.17 4.34
CA PHE A 49 8.63 -3.70 2.97
C PHE A 49 9.15 -2.73 1.87
N GLY A 50 9.95 -1.74 2.24
CA GLY A 50 10.60 -0.82 1.29
C GLY A 50 11.76 -1.47 0.52
N PRO A 51 12.31 -0.78 -0.50
CA PRO A 51 11.95 0.58 -0.93
C PRO A 51 10.59 0.67 -1.62
N PHE A 52 9.82 1.73 -1.33
CA PHE A 52 8.48 1.92 -1.87
C PHE A 52 8.45 1.91 -3.41
N TRP A 53 9.41 2.60 -4.03
CA TRP A 53 9.47 2.75 -5.48
C TRP A 53 9.70 1.41 -6.18
N ASP A 54 10.67 0.62 -5.72
CA ASP A 54 10.97 -0.70 -6.28
C ASP A 54 9.78 -1.63 -6.13
N HIS A 55 9.12 -1.61 -4.97
CA HIS A 55 7.91 -2.39 -4.74
C HIS A 55 6.80 -2.03 -5.74
N VAL A 56 6.48 -0.74 -5.90
CA VAL A 56 5.41 -0.31 -6.82
C VAL A 56 5.79 -0.57 -8.28
N LEU A 57 7.00 -0.21 -8.69
CA LEU A 57 7.45 -0.35 -10.07
C LEU A 57 7.63 -1.82 -10.47
N GLY A 58 8.06 -2.69 -9.55
CA GLY A 58 8.16 -4.12 -9.79
C GLY A 58 6.81 -4.73 -10.14
N TYR A 59 5.79 -4.52 -9.31
CA TYR A 59 4.44 -5.01 -9.59
C TYR A 59 3.79 -4.34 -10.80
N TRP A 60 4.09 -3.06 -11.05
CA TRP A 60 3.64 -2.39 -12.26
C TRP A 60 4.18 -3.08 -13.51
N LYS A 61 5.49 -3.30 -13.60
CA LYS A 61 6.13 -4.01 -14.73
C LYS A 61 5.55 -5.41 -14.91
N GLU A 62 5.46 -6.18 -13.83
CA GLU A 62 4.91 -7.54 -13.88
C GLU A 62 3.45 -7.56 -14.37
N SER A 63 2.64 -6.55 -14.03
CA SER A 63 1.26 -6.43 -14.52
C SER A 63 1.17 -6.17 -16.02
N LEU A 64 2.19 -5.55 -16.61
CA LEU A 64 2.28 -5.34 -18.05
C LEU A 64 2.75 -6.62 -18.77
N GLU A 65 3.70 -7.35 -18.18
CA GLU A 65 4.24 -8.59 -18.73
C GLU A 65 3.26 -9.76 -18.61
N LYS A 66 2.53 -9.86 -17.49
CA LYS A 66 1.61 -10.98 -17.19
C LYS A 66 0.25 -10.45 -16.72
N PRO A 67 -0.53 -9.79 -17.59
CA PRO A 67 -1.79 -9.13 -17.22
C PRO A 67 -2.89 -10.07 -16.75
N HIS A 68 -2.79 -11.38 -17.04
CA HIS A 68 -3.70 -12.42 -16.54
C HIS A 68 -3.27 -13.02 -15.19
N LYS A 69 -2.07 -12.67 -14.68
CA LYS A 69 -1.53 -13.15 -13.39
C LYS A 69 -1.39 -12.04 -12.37
N VAL A 70 -1.16 -10.80 -12.80
CA VAL A 70 -0.98 -9.65 -11.91
C VAL A 70 -1.89 -8.51 -12.31
N LEU A 71 -2.83 -8.18 -11.43
CA LEU A 71 -3.69 -7.00 -11.56
C LEU A 71 -3.11 -5.83 -10.79
N PHE A 72 -2.68 -4.79 -11.51
CA PHE A 72 -2.27 -3.53 -10.89
C PHE A 72 -3.44 -2.56 -10.77
N MET A 73 -3.64 -2.04 -9.56
CA MET A 73 -4.71 -1.09 -9.20
C MET A 73 -4.15 0.05 -8.36
N LYS A 74 -4.70 1.24 -8.52
CA LYS A 74 -4.40 2.41 -7.70
C LYS A 74 -5.52 2.61 -6.67
N TYR A 75 -5.14 2.96 -5.46
CA TYR A 75 -6.07 3.20 -4.36
C TYR A 75 -6.99 4.39 -4.64
N GLU A 76 -6.46 5.44 -5.25
CA GLU A 76 -7.20 6.66 -5.59
C GLU A 76 -8.29 6.37 -6.62
N ASP A 77 -7.98 5.62 -7.68
CA ASP A 77 -8.96 5.24 -8.70
C ASP A 77 -10.06 4.35 -8.10
N LEU A 78 -9.67 3.36 -7.27
CA LEU A 78 -10.63 2.52 -6.54
C LEU A 78 -11.55 3.33 -5.62
N LYS A 79 -11.03 4.38 -4.99
CA LYS A 79 -11.82 5.26 -4.12
C LYS A 79 -12.78 6.15 -4.92
N ASN A 80 -12.34 6.63 -6.09
CA ASN A 80 -13.13 7.52 -6.95
C ASN A 80 -14.24 6.76 -7.69
N GLU A 81 -13.95 5.59 -8.23
CA GLU A 81 -14.86 4.80 -9.07
C GLU A 81 -14.95 3.33 -8.60
N PRO A 82 -15.44 3.08 -7.38
CA PRO A 82 -15.34 1.77 -6.73
C PRO A 82 -16.02 0.66 -7.53
N LEU A 83 -17.19 0.92 -8.13
CA LEU A 83 -17.93 -0.09 -8.89
C LEU A 83 -17.17 -0.56 -10.14
N ILE A 84 -16.50 0.36 -10.84
CA ILE A 84 -15.73 0.04 -12.05
C ILE A 84 -14.52 -0.83 -11.68
N HIS A 85 -13.78 -0.44 -10.64
CA HIS A 85 -12.61 -1.20 -10.20
C HIS A 85 -12.96 -2.54 -9.57
N LEU A 86 -14.10 -2.65 -8.87
CA LEU A 86 -14.60 -3.92 -8.33
C LEU A 86 -15.03 -4.88 -9.45
N LYS A 87 -15.73 -4.40 -10.48
CA LYS A 87 -16.06 -5.22 -11.66
C LYS A 87 -14.80 -5.73 -12.36
N ARG A 88 -13.82 -4.85 -12.60
CA ARG A 88 -12.51 -5.22 -13.17
C ARG A 88 -11.78 -6.26 -12.31
N LEU A 89 -11.83 -6.15 -10.98
CA LEU A 89 -11.24 -7.14 -10.08
C LEU A 89 -11.96 -8.50 -10.17
N ALA A 90 -13.30 -8.50 -10.19
CA ALA A 90 -14.09 -9.71 -10.32
C ALA A 90 -13.83 -10.43 -11.66
N GLU A 91 -13.77 -9.68 -12.76
CA GLU A 91 -13.39 -10.18 -14.09
C GLU A 91 -12.00 -10.81 -14.06
N PHE A 92 -11.01 -10.13 -13.47
CA PHE A 92 -9.66 -10.66 -13.33
C PHE A 92 -9.60 -11.97 -12.50
N MET A 93 -10.47 -12.11 -11.49
CA MET A 93 -10.59 -13.32 -10.69
C MET A 93 -11.39 -14.45 -11.38
N GLY A 94 -11.92 -14.22 -12.58
CA GLY A 94 -12.78 -15.19 -13.28
C GLY A 94 -14.17 -15.33 -12.69
N CYS A 95 -14.60 -14.40 -11.83
CA CYS A 95 -15.90 -14.36 -11.18
C CYS A 95 -16.68 -13.08 -11.54
N GLY A 96 -16.57 -12.65 -12.80
CA GLY A 96 -17.26 -11.46 -13.32
C GLY A 96 -18.77 -11.51 -13.05
N PHE A 97 -19.34 -10.34 -12.77
CA PHE A 97 -20.77 -10.21 -12.49
C PHE A 97 -21.60 -10.44 -13.77
N THR A 98 -22.70 -11.17 -13.66
CA THR A 98 -23.71 -11.27 -14.72
C THR A 98 -24.56 -10.00 -14.76
N LEU A 99 -25.09 -9.66 -15.93
CA LEU A 99 -26.21 -8.71 -16.01
C LEU A 99 -27.43 -9.35 -15.35
N GLU A 100 -28.16 -8.58 -14.54
CA GLU A 100 -29.53 -8.92 -14.13
C GLU A 100 -30.50 -8.77 -15.31
#